data_AF-A0A1L9AY68-F1
#
_entry.id   AF-A0A1L9AY68-F1
#
_cell.length_a   1.000
_cell.length_b   1.000
_cell.length_c   1.000
_cell.angle_alpha   90.00
_cell.angle_beta   90.00
_cell.angle_gamma   90.00
#
_symmetry.space_group_name_H-M   'P 1'
#
loop_
_entity.id
_entity.type
_entity.pdbx_description
1 polymer ?
#
loop_
_entity_poly.entity_id
_entity_poly.type
_entity_poly.pdbx_seq_one_letter_code
_entity_poly.pdbx_strand_id
1 'polypeptide(L)'
;MHWLRTLMVLVFLGPFAWTSEARACSCAREPDDRVAFQKARARASTVFRGRVEDLQPVGGEGRPLEHRVTFTVTETFKGKARAQRTVTTSVFGTACGYQFEKGVDYLVFAEGSESKGLSTHSCSRTRPSDRAAVELGFLRGGTSPFLQRPKVSCTRCDLEATARVLVCPGPGACAPLPEAEVAAALAEARPFWTPVKARAFPQGPMVSGVSSGGRAFQLELHRPSRAEEACVHRVLRRWCERLVPDRSEKEPGLKCVGRLSEETLCDEWITRRPLR
;
A
#
# COMPACT_ATOMS: atom_id res chain seq x y z
N MET A 1 -24.33 -62.44 -21.33
CA MET A 1 -23.46 -61.74 -22.31
C MET A 1 -23.74 -60.24 -22.44
N HIS A 2 -24.97 -59.74 -22.26
CA HIS A 2 -25.27 -58.30 -22.33
C HIS A 2 -24.70 -57.48 -21.15
N TRP A 3 -24.65 -58.05 -19.94
CA TRP A 3 -24.13 -57.35 -18.75
C TRP A 3 -22.62 -57.07 -18.80
N LEU A 4 -21.84 -57.93 -19.47
CA LEU A 4 -20.40 -57.76 -19.66
C LEU A 4 -20.11 -56.67 -20.69
N ARG A 5 -20.96 -56.52 -21.70
CA ARG A 5 -20.86 -55.46 -22.72
C ARG A 5 -21.20 -54.08 -22.16
N THR A 6 -22.23 -53.97 -21.30
CA THR A 6 -22.57 -52.69 -20.66
C THR A 6 -21.55 -52.26 -19.61
N LEU A 7 -20.99 -53.19 -18.82
CA LEU A 7 -19.88 -52.91 -17.90
C LEU A 7 -18.62 -52.43 -18.66
N MET A 8 -18.30 -53.05 -19.79
CA MET A 8 -17.14 -52.65 -20.60
C MET A 8 -17.32 -51.26 -21.22
N VAL A 9 -18.52 -50.89 -21.66
CA VAL A 9 -18.82 -49.55 -22.19
C VAL A 9 -18.78 -48.48 -21.11
N LEU A 10 -19.30 -48.76 -19.90
CA LEU A 10 -19.26 -47.81 -18.78
C LEU A 10 -17.83 -47.60 -18.24
N VAL A 11 -17.00 -48.65 -18.23
CA VAL A 11 -15.58 -48.56 -17.83
C VAL A 11 -14.74 -47.78 -18.86
N PHE A 12 -15.06 -47.89 -20.15
CA PHE A 12 -14.35 -47.12 -21.19
C PHE A 12 -14.79 -45.64 -21.27
N LEU A 13 -16.02 -45.29 -20.88
CA LEU A 13 -16.54 -43.91 -20.89
C LEU A 13 -16.30 -43.14 -19.58
N GLY A 14 -16.11 -43.83 -18.45
CA GLY A 14 -15.85 -43.20 -17.14
C GLY A 14 -14.61 -42.28 -17.06
N PRO A 15 -13.44 -42.63 -17.63
CA PRO A 15 -12.24 -41.81 -17.45
C PRO A 15 -12.17 -40.56 -18.35
N PHE A 16 -13.06 -40.40 -19.34
CA PHE A 16 -13.12 -39.19 -20.18
C PHE A 16 -13.82 -38.00 -19.51
N ALA A 17 -14.46 -38.21 -18.36
CA ALA A 17 -15.16 -37.15 -17.61
C ALA A 17 -14.24 -36.35 -16.67
N TRP A 18 -12.97 -36.73 -16.52
CA TRP A 18 -11.96 -35.95 -15.79
C TRP A 18 -11.15 -35.07 -16.73
N THR A 19 -11.82 -34.11 -17.38
CA THR A 19 -11.11 -32.99 -17.99
C THR A 19 -10.65 -32.07 -16.86
N SER A 20 -9.39 -32.19 -16.45
CA SER A 20 -8.77 -31.17 -15.63
C SER A 20 -8.79 -29.86 -16.42
N GLU A 21 -9.40 -28.81 -15.86
CA GLU A 21 -9.27 -27.48 -16.43
C GLU A 21 -7.79 -27.12 -16.46
N ALA A 22 -7.18 -27.20 -17.64
CA ALA A 22 -5.87 -26.64 -17.88
C ALA A 22 -6.00 -25.12 -17.76
N ARG A 23 -5.79 -24.58 -16.55
CA ARG A 23 -5.74 -23.14 -16.35
C ARG A 23 -4.51 -22.60 -17.06
N ALA A 24 -4.71 -22.11 -18.27
CA ALA A 24 -3.74 -21.27 -18.96
C ALA A 24 -3.48 -19.99 -18.16
N CYS A 25 -2.39 -19.30 -18.48
CA CYS A 25 -2.07 -18.01 -17.93
C CYS A 25 -3.25 -17.02 -18.06
N SER A 26 -3.78 -16.55 -16.94
CA SER A 26 -4.71 -15.43 -16.87
C SER A 26 -4.21 -14.42 -15.83
N CYS A 27 -3.98 -13.19 -16.28
CA CYS A 27 -3.53 -12.13 -15.39
C CYS A 27 -4.71 -11.60 -14.58
N ALA A 28 -4.47 -11.29 -13.30
CA ALA A 28 -5.48 -10.65 -12.47
C ALA A 28 -5.86 -9.29 -13.09
N ARG A 29 -7.16 -9.09 -13.32
CA ARG A 29 -7.68 -7.83 -13.82
C ARG A 29 -7.80 -6.85 -12.66
N GLU A 30 -7.12 -5.72 -12.78
CA GLU A 30 -7.19 -4.64 -11.80
C GLU A 30 -8.28 -3.63 -12.20
N PRO A 31 -8.86 -2.90 -11.24
CA PRO A 31 -9.98 -1.99 -11.50
C PRO A 31 -9.58 -0.79 -12.36
N ASP A 32 -8.33 -0.33 -12.25
CA ASP A 32 -7.78 0.74 -13.07
C ASP A 32 -6.28 0.54 -13.35
N ASP A 33 -5.77 1.24 -14.36
CA ASP A 33 -4.37 1.15 -14.80
C ASP A 33 -3.36 1.63 -13.74
N ARG A 34 -3.78 2.52 -12.85
CA ARG A 34 -2.94 3.04 -11.77
C ARG A 34 -2.71 2.00 -10.70
N VAL A 35 -3.74 1.32 -10.26
CA VAL A 35 -3.63 0.20 -9.31
C VAL A 35 -2.76 -0.90 -9.90
N ALA A 36 -2.97 -1.23 -11.18
CA ALA A 36 -2.14 -2.21 -11.88
C ALA A 36 -0.66 -1.80 -11.94
N PHE A 37 -0.36 -0.55 -12.29
CA PHE A 37 1.02 -0.05 -12.31
C PHE A 37 1.66 -0.06 -10.92
N GLN A 38 0.95 0.44 -9.90
CA GLN A 38 1.44 0.48 -8.53
C GLN A 38 1.74 -0.93 -8.00
N LYS A 39 0.85 -1.88 -8.25
CA LYS A 39 1.01 -3.28 -7.84
C LYS A 39 2.20 -3.95 -8.55
N ALA A 40 2.33 -3.75 -9.87
CA ALA A 40 3.49 -4.24 -10.63
C ALA A 40 4.80 -3.64 -10.11
N ARG A 41 4.84 -2.32 -9.91
CA ARG A 41 6.02 -1.62 -9.35
C ARG A 41 6.33 -2.06 -7.93
N ALA A 42 5.32 -2.36 -7.11
CA ALA A 42 5.51 -2.82 -5.73
C ALA A 42 6.15 -4.22 -5.69
N ARG A 43 5.65 -5.15 -6.52
CA ARG A 43 6.16 -6.53 -6.64
C ARG A 43 7.56 -6.58 -7.24
N ALA A 44 7.84 -5.76 -8.25
CA ALA A 44 9.14 -5.71 -8.89
C ALA A 44 10.22 -5.28 -7.90
N SER A 45 11.29 -6.06 -7.75
CA SER A 45 12.48 -5.65 -7.00
C SER A 45 13.35 -4.70 -7.82
N THR A 46 13.35 -4.87 -9.15
CA THR A 46 14.09 -4.04 -10.09
C THR A 46 13.19 -3.62 -11.25
N VAL A 47 13.24 -2.33 -11.61
CA VAL A 47 12.53 -1.78 -12.78
C VAL A 47 13.54 -1.00 -13.61
N PHE A 48 13.69 -1.37 -14.88
CA PHE A 48 14.67 -0.78 -15.77
C PHE A 48 14.19 -0.77 -17.22
N ARG A 49 14.76 0.12 -18.02
CA ARG A 49 14.67 0.12 -19.47
C ARG A 49 15.96 -0.47 -20.03
N GLY A 50 15.85 -1.37 -21.01
CA GLY A 50 17.03 -1.95 -21.63
C GLY A 50 16.74 -2.66 -22.94
N ARG A 51 17.78 -2.79 -23.76
CA ARG A 51 17.75 -3.50 -25.04
C ARG A 51 18.18 -4.95 -24.86
N VAL A 52 17.46 -5.89 -25.46
CA VAL A 52 17.83 -7.30 -25.43
C VAL A 52 19.07 -7.54 -26.29
N GLU A 53 20.16 -7.99 -25.67
CA GLU A 53 21.40 -8.38 -26.34
C GLU A 53 21.42 -9.86 -26.69
N ASP A 54 20.91 -10.69 -25.78
CA ASP A 54 20.99 -12.13 -25.92
C ASP A 54 19.77 -12.84 -25.32
N LEU A 55 19.41 -13.96 -25.96
CA LEU A 55 18.27 -14.80 -25.61
C LEU A 55 18.70 -16.26 -25.66
N GLN A 56 18.78 -16.90 -24.50
CA GLN A 56 19.20 -18.30 -24.38
C GLN A 56 18.08 -19.13 -23.76
N PRO A 57 17.59 -20.19 -24.43
CA PRO A 57 16.75 -21.18 -23.78
C PRO A 57 17.57 -21.95 -22.72
N VAL A 58 16.99 -22.15 -21.54
CA VAL A 58 17.59 -22.85 -20.40
C VAL A 58 16.62 -23.93 -19.89
N GLY A 59 17.14 -25.14 -19.69
CA GLY A 59 16.38 -26.31 -19.23
C GLY A 59 17.11 -27.62 -19.51
N GLY A 60 16.42 -28.75 -19.37
CA GLY A 60 16.98 -30.07 -19.68
C GLY A 60 17.23 -30.25 -21.18
N GLU A 61 18.15 -31.14 -21.55
CA GLU A 61 18.52 -31.39 -22.96
C GLU A 61 17.27 -31.59 -23.83
N GLY A 62 17.11 -30.75 -24.85
CA GLY A 62 15.99 -30.78 -25.79
C GLY A 62 14.64 -30.26 -25.27
N ARG A 63 14.52 -29.85 -24.00
CA ARG A 63 13.28 -29.36 -23.40
C ARG A 63 13.51 -28.12 -22.53
N PRO A 64 13.77 -26.95 -23.14
CA PRO A 64 13.93 -25.72 -22.37
C PRO A 64 12.62 -25.34 -21.68
N LEU A 65 12.71 -24.90 -20.43
CA LEU A 65 11.56 -24.47 -19.62
C LEU A 65 11.55 -22.95 -19.44
N GLU A 66 12.73 -22.32 -19.52
CA GLU A 66 12.92 -20.89 -19.35
C GLU A 66 13.74 -20.27 -20.49
N HIS A 67 13.54 -18.98 -20.73
CA HIS A 67 14.47 -18.13 -21.45
C HIS A 67 15.24 -17.28 -20.46
N ARG A 68 16.57 -17.32 -20.57
CA ARG A 68 17.49 -16.37 -19.96
C ARG A 68 17.72 -15.23 -20.95
N VAL A 69 17.33 -14.04 -20.54
CA VAL A 69 17.40 -12.83 -21.37
C VAL A 69 18.41 -11.88 -20.79
N THR A 70 19.38 -11.48 -21.60
CA THR A 70 20.42 -10.51 -21.21
C THR A 70 20.15 -9.17 -21.87
N PHE A 71 20.13 -8.12 -21.05
CA PHE A 71 19.83 -6.74 -21.46
C PHE A 71 21.05 -5.85 -21.30
N THR A 72 21.29 -4.96 -22.27
CA THR A 72 21.98 -3.69 -22.01
C THR A 72 21.00 -2.74 -21.34
N VAL A 73 21.28 -2.33 -20.11
CA VAL A 73 20.41 -1.41 -19.37
C VAL A 73 20.74 0.02 -19.77
N THR A 74 19.72 0.75 -20.23
CA THR A 74 19.84 2.16 -20.63
C THR A 74 19.39 3.09 -19.49
N GLU A 75 18.36 2.72 -18.74
CA GLU A 75 17.83 3.52 -17.63
C GLU A 75 17.35 2.62 -16.49
N THR A 76 17.58 3.02 -15.24
CA THR A 76 17.10 2.29 -14.04
C THR A 76 16.14 3.15 -13.24
N PHE A 77 14.96 2.62 -12.92
CA PHE A 77 13.90 3.35 -12.20
C PHE A 77 13.61 2.79 -10.80
N LYS A 78 13.97 1.54 -10.53
CA LYS A 78 13.87 0.92 -9.20
C LYS A 78 14.95 -0.16 -9.07
N GLY A 79 15.52 -0.29 -7.88
CA GLY A 79 16.54 -1.29 -7.59
C GLY A 79 17.89 -0.95 -8.20
N LYS A 80 18.78 -1.95 -8.27
CA LYS A 80 20.13 -1.82 -8.85
C LYS A 80 20.22 -2.67 -10.12
N ALA A 81 19.88 -2.08 -11.27
CA ALA A 81 20.22 -2.71 -12.54
C ALA A 81 21.66 -2.31 -12.91
N ARG A 82 22.54 -3.30 -13.07
CA ARG A 82 23.90 -3.09 -13.61
C ARG A 82 23.80 -2.77 -15.10
N ALA A 83 24.89 -2.26 -15.71
CA ALA A 83 24.94 -1.95 -17.14
C ALA A 83 24.49 -3.12 -18.03
N GLN A 84 24.75 -4.35 -17.59
CA GLN A 84 24.18 -5.56 -18.16
C GLN A 84 23.32 -6.27 -17.11
N ARG A 85 22.14 -6.75 -17.50
CA ARG A 85 21.21 -7.42 -16.58
C ARG A 85 20.59 -8.67 -17.19
N THR A 86 20.54 -9.73 -16.41
CA THR A 86 19.93 -10.99 -16.82
C THR A 86 18.60 -11.20 -16.08
N VAL A 87 17.56 -11.56 -16.83
CA VAL A 87 16.22 -11.89 -16.31
C VAL A 87 15.77 -13.21 -16.92
N THR A 88 15.14 -14.07 -16.13
CA THR A 88 14.52 -15.31 -16.64
C THR A 88 13.02 -15.17 -16.82
N THR A 89 12.46 -15.93 -17.76
CA THR A 89 11.01 -16.04 -17.96
C THR A 89 10.68 -17.41 -18.53
N SER A 90 9.45 -17.92 -18.38
CA SER A 90 9.08 -19.19 -18.99
C SER A 90 9.12 -19.10 -20.53
N VAL A 91 9.50 -20.19 -21.21
CA VAL A 91 9.36 -20.27 -22.67
C VAL A 91 7.89 -20.37 -23.12
N PHE A 92 7.00 -20.84 -22.24
CA PHE A 92 5.61 -21.12 -22.57
C PHE A 92 4.69 -19.95 -22.20
N GLY A 93 3.99 -19.40 -23.19
CA GLY A 93 2.97 -18.37 -22.93
C GLY A 93 1.84 -18.86 -22.03
N THR A 94 1.49 -20.15 -22.11
CA THR A 94 0.51 -20.80 -21.22
C THR A 94 0.94 -20.80 -19.75
N ALA A 95 2.25 -20.69 -19.47
CA ALA A 95 2.84 -20.54 -18.14
C ALA A 95 3.23 -19.09 -17.82
N CYS A 96 2.61 -18.11 -18.49
CA CYS A 96 2.89 -16.68 -18.35
C CYS A 96 4.31 -16.27 -18.79
N GLY A 97 4.94 -17.05 -19.68
CA GLY A 97 6.20 -16.68 -20.31
C GLY A 97 6.09 -15.36 -21.07
N TYR A 98 7.05 -14.47 -20.88
CA TYR A 98 7.17 -13.23 -21.64
C TYR A 98 8.03 -13.46 -22.88
N GLN A 99 7.51 -13.14 -24.06
CA GLN A 99 8.22 -13.31 -25.32
C GLN A 99 9.04 -12.06 -25.63
N PHE A 100 10.36 -12.18 -25.52
CA PHE A 100 11.32 -11.12 -25.84
C PHE A 100 11.89 -11.30 -27.24
N GLU A 101 12.24 -10.18 -27.88
CA GLU A 101 12.89 -10.16 -29.18
C GLU A 101 14.27 -9.51 -29.07
N LYS A 102 15.27 -10.15 -29.68
CA LYS A 102 16.65 -9.65 -29.69
C LYS A 102 16.72 -8.30 -30.41
N GLY A 103 17.45 -7.35 -29.85
CA GLY A 103 17.61 -5.99 -30.38
C GLY A 103 16.48 -5.02 -30.04
N VAL A 104 15.36 -5.49 -29.49
CA VAL A 104 14.24 -4.65 -29.08
C VAL A 104 14.47 -4.09 -27.68
N ASP A 105 14.02 -2.85 -27.45
CA ASP A 105 14.12 -2.13 -26.18
C ASP A 105 12.81 -2.31 -25.38
N TYR A 106 12.94 -2.66 -24.10
CA TYR A 106 11.81 -2.97 -23.21
C TYR A 106 11.89 -2.19 -21.91
N LEU A 107 10.71 -1.85 -21.37
CA LEU A 107 10.55 -1.54 -19.96
C LEU A 107 10.26 -2.84 -19.21
N VAL A 108 11.15 -3.22 -18.31
CA VAL A 108 11.12 -4.51 -17.60
C VAL A 108 10.80 -4.30 -16.13
N PHE A 109 9.80 -5.03 -15.66
CA PHE A 109 9.46 -5.19 -14.24
C PHE A 109 9.92 -6.59 -13.80
N ALA A 110 11.02 -6.63 -13.06
CA ALA A 110 11.65 -7.86 -12.63
C ALA A 110 11.43 -8.10 -11.13
N GLU A 111 11.01 -9.32 -10.79
CA GLU A 111 10.78 -9.80 -9.43
C GLU A 111 11.94 -10.69 -8.99
N GLY A 112 12.08 -10.92 -7.67
CA GLY A 112 13.15 -11.74 -7.10
C GLY A 112 14.28 -10.94 -6.46
N SER A 113 15.45 -11.56 -6.30
CA SER A 113 16.61 -10.97 -5.61
C SER A 113 17.90 -11.29 -6.36
N GLU A 114 18.97 -10.52 -6.09
CA GLU A 114 20.30 -10.80 -6.66
C GLU A 114 20.77 -12.23 -6.38
N SER A 115 20.47 -12.77 -5.19
CA SER A 115 20.90 -14.10 -4.76
C SER A 115 20.13 -15.25 -5.41
N LYS A 116 18.84 -15.04 -5.75
CA LYS A 116 17.97 -16.07 -6.32
C LYS A 116 17.77 -15.92 -7.83
N GLY A 117 18.25 -14.82 -8.41
CA GLY A 117 17.98 -14.44 -9.78
C GLY A 117 16.75 -13.53 -9.88
N LEU A 118 16.71 -12.78 -10.99
CA LEU A 118 15.56 -11.97 -11.36
C LEU A 118 14.73 -12.70 -12.40
N SER A 119 13.41 -12.62 -12.28
CA SER A 119 12.48 -13.17 -13.26
C SER A 119 11.38 -12.17 -13.65
N THR A 120 10.75 -12.41 -14.79
CA THR A 120 9.62 -11.62 -15.29
C THR A 120 8.64 -12.52 -16.03
N HIS A 121 7.43 -12.03 -16.25
CA HIS A 121 6.33 -12.80 -16.84
C HIS A 121 5.32 -11.86 -17.52
N SER A 122 4.41 -12.39 -18.34
CA SER A 122 3.42 -11.61 -19.11
C SER A 122 2.51 -10.72 -18.25
N CYS A 123 2.26 -11.09 -17.00
CA CYS A 123 1.45 -10.30 -16.05
C CYS A 123 2.25 -9.24 -15.25
N SER A 124 3.57 -9.19 -15.41
CA SER A 124 4.44 -8.26 -14.66
C SER A 124 4.37 -6.81 -15.13
N ARG A 125 3.62 -6.52 -16.20
CA ARG A 125 3.55 -5.22 -16.91
C ARG A 125 4.78 -4.90 -17.77
N THR A 126 5.77 -5.80 -17.85
CA THR A 126 6.88 -5.72 -18.82
C THR A 126 6.33 -5.59 -20.24
N ARG A 127 6.89 -4.66 -21.04
CA ARG A 127 6.44 -4.40 -22.41
C ARG A 127 7.52 -3.70 -23.25
N PRO A 128 7.42 -3.72 -24.60
CA PRO A 128 8.29 -2.92 -25.46
C PRO A 128 8.23 -1.44 -25.10
N SER A 129 9.37 -0.76 -25.15
CA SER A 129 9.51 0.63 -24.69
C SER A 129 8.69 1.64 -25.51
N ASP A 130 8.46 1.35 -26.79
CA ASP A 130 7.57 2.13 -27.67
C ASP A 130 6.10 2.09 -27.22
N ARG A 131 5.67 1.00 -26.57
CA ARG A 131 4.35 0.83 -25.94
C ARG A 131 4.33 1.17 -24.45
N ALA A 132 5.45 1.68 -23.92
CA ALA A 132 5.61 2.06 -22.52
C ALA A 132 5.74 3.57 -22.31
N ALA A 133 5.37 4.40 -23.30
CA ALA A 133 5.57 5.85 -23.22
C ALA A 133 4.97 6.49 -21.96
N VAL A 134 3.77 6.04 -21.55
CA VAL A 134 3.09 6.53 -20.35
C VAL A 134 3.85 6.14 -19.08
N GLU A 135 4.24 4.86 -18.96
CA GLU A 135 5.01 4.37 -17.82
C GLU A 135 6.39 5.04 -17.74
N LEU A 136 7.09 5.17 -18.87
CA LEU A 136 8.40 5.82 -18.94
C LEU A 136 8.31 7.30 -18.58
N GLY A 137 7.27 8.02 -19.04
CA GLY A 137 7.02 9.40 -18.64
C GLY A 137 6.85 9.53 -17.12
N PHE A 138 6.05 8.65 -16.52
CA PHE A 138 5.88 8.62 -15.07
C PHE A 138 7.18 8.27 -14.32
N LEU A 139 7.90 7.24 -14.76
CA LEU A 139 9.11 6.78 -14.09
C LEU A 139 10.25 7.80 -14.17
N ARG A 140 10.28 8.64 -15.22
CA ARG A 140 11.27 9.72 -15.39
C ARG A 140 10.90 11.01 -14.68
N GLY A 141 9.64 11.45 -14.80
CA GLY A 141 9.21 12.79 -14.38
C GLY A 141 8.16 12.83 -13.28
N GLY A 142 7.70 11.67 -12.78
CA GLY A 142 6.60 11.58 -11.80
C GLY A 142 5.25 12.06 -12.32
N THR A 143 5.14 12.38 -13.61
CA THR A 143 3.95 12.96 -14.24
C THR A 143 3.35 11.96 -15.23
N SER A 144 2.10 11.55 -15.02
CA SER A 144 1.33 10.80 -16.03
C SER A 144 -0.15 11.22 -15.98
N PRO A 145 -0.83 11.32 -17.14
CA PRO A 145 -2.26 11.63 -17.20
C PRO A 145 -3.14 10.53 -16.58
N PHE A 146 -2.69 9.27 -16.64
CA PHE A 146 -3.44 8.11 -16.17
C PHE A 146 -3.06 7.69 -14.73
N LEU A 147 -1.90 8.13 -14.25
CA LEU A 147 -1.42 7.91 -12.88
C LEU A 147 -1.54 9.17 -12.02
N GLN A 148 -2.52 10.02 -12.30
CA GLN A 148 -2.87 11.10 -11.37
C GLN A 148 -3.33 10.45 -10.05
N ARG A 149 -2.75 10.89 -8.92
CA ARG A 149 -3.37 10.65 -7.62
C ARG A 149 -4.82 11.15 -7.76
N PRO A 150 -5.83 10.34 -7.37
CA PRO A 150 -7.20 10.79 -7.51
C PRO A 150 -7.32 12.08 -6.72
N LYS A 151 -7.61 13.19 -7.40
CA LYS A 151 -7.89 14.46 -6.73
C LYS A 151 -9.16 14.19 -5.93
N VAL A 152 -9.04 14.20 -4.61
CA VAL A 152 -10.17 13.97 -3.71
C VAL A 152 -10.34 15.19 -2.83
N SER A 153 -11.58 15.54 -2.56
CA SER A 153 -11.95 16.54 -1.58
C SER A 153 -12.60 15.85 -0.39
N CYS A 154 -12.36 16.36 0.80
CA CYS A 154 -12.97 15.93 2.06
C CYS A 154 -12.93 17.09 3.05
N THR A 155 -13.83 17.06 4.02
CA THR A 155 -13.67 17.86 5.24
C THR A 155 -12.52 17.27 6.02
N ARG A 156 -11.45 18.05 6.19
CA ARG A 156 -10.25 17.62 6.92
C ARG A 156 -10.54 17.51 8.40
N CYS A 157 -10.01 16.46 9.03
CA CYS A 157 -10.07 16.36 10.48
C CYS A 157 -9.06 17.31 11.12
N ASP A 158 -9.51 18.07 12.12
CA ASP A 158 -8.70 19.01 12.88
C ASP A 158 -8.76 18.64 14.37
N LEU A 159 -7.63 18.22 14.92
CA LEU A 159 -7.50 17.80 16.32
C LEU A 159 -7.80 18.95 17.29
N GLU A 160 -7.32 20.15 17.00
CA GLU A 160 -7.47 21.31 17.88
C GLU A 160 -8.90 21.82 17.85
N ALA A 161 -9.51 21.90 16.66
CA ALA A 161 -10.93 22.23 16.53
C ALA A 161 -11.80 21.23 17.31
N THR A 162 -11.48 19.93 17.21
CA THR A 162 -12.20 18.88 17.96
C THR A 162 -12.03 19.06 19.47
N ALA A 163 -10.81 19.35 19.94
CA ALA A 163 -10.54 19.61 21.36
C ALA A 163 -11.31 20.82 21.88
N ARG A 164 -11.36 21.92 21.10
CA ARG A 164 -12.11 23.13 21.46
C ARG A 164 -13.59 22.85 21.68
N VAL A 165 -14.23 22.04 20.82
CA VAL A 165 -15.63 21.65 20.99
C VAL A 165 -15.87 20.90 22.30
N LEU A 166 -14.92 20.05 22.73
CA LEU A 166 -15.04 19.29 23.98
C LEU A 166 -14.81 20.11 25.25
N VAL A 167 -13.99 21.16 25.17
CA VAL A 167 -13.52 21.92 26.35
C VAL A 167 -14.23 23.26 26.50
N CYS A 168 -14.47 23.96 25.40
CA CYS A 168 -15.09 25.30 25.40
C CYS A 168 -16.12 25.42 24.25
N PRO A 169 -17.35 24.91 24.40
CA PRO A 169 -18.36 24.96 23.33
C PRO A 169 -18.93 26.37 23.06
N GLY A 170 -18.57 27.39 23.85
CA GLY A 170 -19.05 28.76 23.73
C GLY A 170 -18.15 29.70 22.91
N PRO A 171 -18.64 30.90 22.56
CA PRO A 171 -17.84 31.92 21.89
C PRO A 171 -16.81 32.51 22.87
N GLY A 172 -15.57 32.06 22.77
CA GLY A 172 -14.46 32.52 23.60
C GLY A 172 -13.12 32.00 23.11
N ALA A 173 -12.03 32.63 23.56
CA ALA A 173 -10.69 32.12 23.29
C ALA A 173 -10.50 30.78 24.04
N CYS A 174 -10.27 29.72 23.29
CA CYS A 174 -10.01 28.37 23.81
C CYS A 174 -8.66 27.91 23.27
N ALA A 175 -7.60 28.54 23.77
CA ALA A 175 -6.23 28.25 23.40
C ALA A 175 -5.73 26.97 24.11
N PRO A 176 -4.74 26.27 23.53
CA PRO A 176 -4.09 25.15 24.20
C PRO A 176 -3.42 25.62 25.48
N LEU A 177 -3.57 24.85 26.55
CA LEU A 177 -2.90 25.12 27.81
C LEU A 177 -1.40 24.81 27.69
N PRO A 178 -0.51 25.74 28.05
CA PRO A 178 0.93 25.48 28.07
C PRO A 178 1.28 24.34 29.02
N GLU A 179 2.27 23.53 28.65
CA GLU A 179 2.70 22.34 29.40
C GLU A 179 2.98 22.64 30.89
N ALA A 180 3.57 23.81 31.18
CA ALA A 180 3.88 24.25 32.54
C ALA A 180 2.64 24.43 33.44
N GLU A 181 1.48 24.74 32.86
CA GLU A 181 0.23 25.00 33.60
C GLU A 181 -0.65 23.75 33.73
N VAL A 182 -0.35 22.68 32.99
CA VAL A 182 -1.16 21.46 32.94
C VAL A 182 -1.31 20.80 34.31
N ALA A 183 -0.24 20.76 35.11
CA ALA A 183 -0.28 20.15 36.43
C ALA A 183 -1.23 20.88 37.38
N ALA A 184 -1.21 22.22 37.35
CA ALA A 184 -2.12 23.06 38.14
C ALA A 184 -3.57 22.87 37.68
N ALA A 185 -3.82 22.88 36.37
CA ALA A 185 -5.16 22.68 35.83
C ALA A 185 -5.77 21.30 36.17
N LEU A 186 -4.94 20.24 36.20
CA LEU A 186 -5.37 18.93 36.66
C LEU A 186 -5.72 18.93 38.16
N ALA A 187 -4.92 19.59 38.99
CA ALA A 187 -5.17 19.69 40.43
C ALA A 187 -6.46 20.46 40.75
N GLU A 188 -6.75 21.50 39.96
CA GLU A 188 -7.94 22.34 40.08
C GLU A 188 -9.19 21.74 39.42
N ALA A 189 -9.07 20.60 38.73
CA ALA A 189 -10.13 19.98 37.94
C ALA A 189 -10.81 20.93 36.92
N ARG A 190 -10.08 21.96 36.45
CA ARG A 190 -10.59 22.92 35.48
C ARG A 190 -10.54 22.34 34.06
N PRO A 191 -11.48 22.68 33.17
CA PRO A 191 -11.43 22.25 31.78
C PRO A 191 -10.19 22.81 31.06
N PHE A 192 -9.50 21.95 30.30
CA PHE A 192 -8.36 22.35 29.47
C PHE A 192 -8.11 21.33 28.37
N TRP A 193 -7.32 21.72 27.37
CA TRP A 193 -6.68 20.79 26.45
C TRP A 193 -5.24 21.22 26.19
N THR A 194 -4.37 20.26 25.89
CA THR A 194 -2.97 20.51 25.56
C THR A 194 -2.51 19.54 24.47
N PRO A 195 -1.83 20.02 23.40
CA PRO A 195 -1.26 19.16 22.38
C PRO A 195 0.00 18.47 22.91
N VAL A 196 0.12 17.17 22.65
CA VAL A 196 1.31 16.38 22.96
C VAL A 196 2.19 16.35 21.72
N LYS A 197 3.47 16.72 21.87
CA LYS A 197 4.41 16.80 20.75
C LYS A 197 4.61 15.41 20.13
N ALA A 198 4.57 15.34 18.80
CA ALA A 198 4.70 14.08 18.04
C ALA A 198 5.99 13.27 18.30
N ARG A 199 7.07 13.91 18.81
CA ARG A 199 8.30 13.19 19.21
C ARG A 199 8.11 12.31 20.46
N ALA A 200 7.13 12.64 21.30
CA ALA A 200 6.79 11.91 22.52
C ALA A 200 5.75 10.81 22.27
N PHE A 201 5.20 10.70 21.05
CA PHE A 201 4.18 9.69 20.75
C PHE A 201 4.36 9.09 19.34
N PRO A 202 4.84 7.84 19.22
CA PRO A 202 5.13 7.23 17.92
C PRO A 202 3.88 6.98 17.06
N GLN A 203 2.68 7.02 17.64
CA GLN A 203 1.42 6.77 16.95
C GLN A 203 0.88 8.02 16.20
N GLY A 204 1.47 9.21 16.39
CA GLY A 204 1.05 10.45 15.74
C GLY A 204 0.74 11.61 16.70
N PRO A 205 0.31 12.77 16.20
CA PRO A 205 -0.08 13.90 17.04
C PRO A 205 -1.29 13.54 17.90
N MET A 206 -1.27 13.99 19.15
CA MET A 206 -2.29 13.71 20.16
C MET A 206 -2.64 14.99 20.91
N VAL A 207 -3.88 15.08 21.38
CA VAL A 207 -4.32 16.09 22.35
C VAL A 207 -4.83 15.38 23.59
N SER A 208 -4.52 15.89 24.78
CA SER A 208 -5.07 15.39 26.05
C SER A 208 -5.70 16.54 26.83
N GLY A 209 -6.69 16.24 27.66
CA GLY A 209 -7.36 17.29 28.42
C GLY A 209 -8.51 16.81 29.30
N VAL A 210 -9.18 17.79 29.91
CA VAL A 210 -10.40 17.60 30.69
C VAL A 210 -11.50 18.41 30.01
N SER A 211 -12.62 17.76 29.69
CA SER A 211 -13.75 18.38 29.02
C SER A 211 -14.46 19.40 29.91
N SER A 212 -15.35 20.21 29.33
CA SER A 212 -16.21 21.12 30.09
C SER A 212 -17.06 20.41 31.16
N GLY A 213 -17.40 19.15 30.94
CA GLY A 213 -18.11 18.29 31.89
C GLY A 213 -17.19 17.58 32.91
N GLY A 214 -15.92 17.95 33.01
CA GLY A 214 -14.97 17.39 33.98
C GLY A 214 -14.42 16.01 33.64
N ARG A 215 -14.65 15.49 32.42
CA ARG A 215 -14.18 14.15 32.02
C ARG A 215 -12.84 14.22 31.33
N ALA A 216 -11.90 13.40 31.78
CA ALA A 216 -10.57 13.25 31.19
C ALA A 216 -10.64 12.54 29.82
N PHE A 217 -9.95 13.08 28.81
CA PHE A 217 -9.93 12.53 27.46
C PHE A 217 -8.55 12.58 26.80
N GLN A 218 -8.39 11.74 25.78
CA GLN A 218 -7.34 11.83 24.76
C GLN A 218 -7.95 11.82 23.36
N LEU A 219 -7.42 12.65 22.47
CA LEU A 219 -7.71 12.64 21.04
C LEU A 219 -6.47 12.18 20.28
N GLU A 220 -6.65 11.19 19.43
CA GLU A 220 -5.57 10.64 18.59
C GLU A 220 -5.93 10.82 17.11
N LEU A 221 -5.02 11.43 16.34
CA LEU A 221 -5.16 11.49 14.89
C LEU A 221 -4.56 10.23 14.27
N HIS A 222 -5.43 9.30 13.90
CA HIS A 222 -5.02 8.05 13.29
C HIS A 222 -4.76 8.24 11.79
N ARG A 223 -3.56 7.83 11.35
CA ARG A 223 -3.18 7.73 9.94
C ARG A 223 -3.12 6.25 9.54
N PRO A 224 -4.04 5.73 8.72
CA PRO A 224 -3.93 4.35 8.24
C PRO A 224 -2.63 4.15 7.44
N SER A 225 -2.08 2.93 7.48
CA SER A 225 -0.75 2.57 6.96
C SER A 225 -0.56 2.78 5.46
N ARG A 226 -1.63 3.01 4.71
CA ARG A 226 -1.57 3.48 3.32
C ARG A 226 -1.35 5.00 3.28
N ALA A 227 -0.20 5.43 3.77
CA ALA A 227 0.20 6.84 3.95
C ALA A 227 0.13 7.71 2.67
N GLU A 228 -0.18 7.14 1.51
CA GLU A 228 -0.33 7.82 0.22
C GLU A 228 -1.79 8.11 -0.16
N GLU A 229 -2.79 7.58 0.56
CA GLU A 229 -4.21 7.87 0.29
C GLU A 229 -4.62 9.20 0.95
N ALA A 230 -5.02 10.18 0.15
CA ALA A 230 -5.61 11.42 0.66
C ALA A 230 -7.04 11.20 1.18
N CYS A 231 -7.44 11.97 2.20
CA CYS A 231 -8.78 11.95 2.80
C CYS A 231 -9.14 10.65 3.53
N VAL A 232 -8.27 10.21 4.44
CA VAL A 232 -8.41 8.95 5.20
C VAL A 232 -8.06 9.10 6.69
N HIS A 233 -7.87 10.33 7.18
CA HIS A 233 -7.57 10.54 8.59
C HIS A 233 -8.81 10.33 9.45
N ARG A 234 -8.59 9.87 10.68
CA ARG A 234 -9.63 9.76 11.71
C ARG A 234 -9.18 10.41 13.00
N VAL A 235 -10.09 11.08 13.69
CA VAL A 235 -9.88 11.55 15.06
C VAL A 235 -10.66 10.63 15.99
N LEU A 236 -9.92 9.90 16.81
CA LEU A 236 -10.47 9.01 17.82
C LEU A 236 -10.43 9.70 19.18
N ARG A 237 -11.55 9.70 19.91
CA ARG A 237 -11.61 10.12 21.30
C ARG A 237 -11.61 8.91 22.20
N ARG A 238 -10.74 8.95 23.20
CA ARG A 238 -10.71 8.01 24.32
C ARG A 238 -11.08 8.74 25.60
N TRP A 239 -12.06 8.21 26.32
CA TRP A 239 -12.35 8.65 27.68
C TRP A 239 -11.48 7.90 28.69
N CYS A 240 -11.01 8.63 29.69
CA CYS A 240 -10.18 8.14 30.77
C CYS A 240 -10.91 8.36 32.10
N GLU A 241 -10.70 7.46 33.06
CA GLU A 241 -11.06 7.74 34.46
C GLU A 241 -10.28 8.94 34.98
N ARG A 242 -8.98 9.02 34.63
CA ARG A 242 -8.11 10.16 34.98
C ARG A 242 -6.91 10.27 34.05
N LEU A 243 -6.34 11.48 33.98
CA LEU A 243 -5.04 11.74 33.37
C LEU A 243 -3.99 11.86 34.47
N VAL A 244 -2.82 11.28 34.24
CA VAL A 244 -1.65 11.44 35.12
C VAL A 244 -0.47 11.99 34.33
N PRO A 245 0.34 12.87 34.90
CA PRO A 245 1.62 13.24 34.30
C PRO A 245 2.48 11.99 34.08
N ASP A 246 2.95 11.78 32.85
CA ASP A 246 3.97 10.79 32.56
C ASP A 246 5.33 11.38 32.91
N ARG A 247 6.01 10.76 33.89
CA ARG A 247 7.34 11.19 34.36
C ARG A 247 8.48 10.53 33.58
N SER A 248 8.17 9.76 32.55
CA SER A 248 9.18 9.16 31.67
C SER A 248 9.88 10.26 30.86
N GLU A 249 11.21 10.38 31.01
CA GLU A 249 12.05 11.29 30.21
C GLU A 249 11.94 11.03 28.70
N LYS A 250 11.43 9.85 28.29
CA LYS A 250 11.30 9.44 26.89
C LYS A 250 9.97 9.88 26.23
N GLU A 251 8.92 10.13 27.01
CA GLU A 251 7.58 10.46 26.51
C GLU A 251 6.91 11.54 27.40
N PRO A 252 7.31 12.82 27.30
CA PRO A 252 6.64 13.89 28.05
C PRO A 252 5.17 14.01 27.62
N GLY A 253 4.25 13.90 28.58
CA GLY A 253 2.81 14.00 28.30
C GLY A 253 1.89 13.59 29.45
N LEU A 254 0.60 13.47 29.15
CA LEU A 254 -0.42 12.96 30.06
C LEU A 254 -0.81 11.53 29.67
N LYS A 255 -0.73 10.61 30.63
CA LYS A 255 -1.14 9.22 30.46
C LYS A 255 -2.59 9.03 30.90
N CYS A 256 -3.39 8.43 30.02
CA CYS A 256 -4.75 7.98 30.30
C CYS A 256 -4.72 6.72 31.19
N VAL A 257 -5.37 6.80 32.35
CA VAL A 257 -5.57 5.67 33.27
C VAL A 257 -7.06 5.32 33.31
N GLY A 258 -7.37 4.02 33.30
CA GLY A 258 -8.75 3.53 33.32
C GLY A 258 -9.49 3.86 32.03
N ARG A 259 -9.27 3.07 30.97
CA ARG A 259 -9.88 3.32 29.65
C ARG A 259 -11.37 2.97 29.71
N LEU A 260 -12.23 3.94 29.43
CA LEU A 260 -13.69 3.78 29.55
C LEU A 260 -14.35 3.44 28.21
N SER A 261 -14.17 4.30 27.21
CA SER A 261 -14.73 4.08 25.87
C SER A 261 -13.95 4.84 24.80
N GLU A 262 -14.06 4.35 23.57
CA GLU A 262 -13.47 4.93 22.37
C GLU A 262 -14.57 5.28 21.35
N GLU A 263 -14.47 6.45 20.72
CA GLU A 263 -15.42 6.91 19.72
C GLU A 263 -14.70 7.64 18.58
N THR A 264 -15.18 7.48 17.35
CA THR A 264 -14.68 8.26 16.21
C THR A 264 -15.45 9.57 16.12
N LEU A 265 -14.75 10.70 16.32
CA LEU A 265 -15.36 12.03 16.23
C LEU A 265 -15.30 12.62 14.81
N CYS A 266 -14.31 12.21 14.04
CA CYS A 266 -14.14 12.64 12.65
C CYS A 266 -13.55 11.50 11.82
N ASP A 267 -14.10 11.32 10.62
CA ASP A 267 -13.59 10.40 9.61
C ASP A 267 -13.62 11.09 8.24
N GLU A 268 -12.45 11.44 7.72
CA GLU A 268 -12.32 12.07 6.40
C GLU A 268 -12.90 11.20 5.28
N TRP A 269 -12.91 9.87 5.47
CA TRP A 269 -13.44 8.93 4.48
C TRP A 269 -14.92 9.16 4.20
N ILE A 270 -15.71 9.52 5.21
CA ILE A 270 -17.16 9.72 5.10
C ILE A 270 -17.47 10.90 4.16
N THR A 271 -16.65 11.94 4.19
CA THR A 271 -16.84 13.15 3.36
C THR A 271 -16.03 13.11 2.06
N ARG A 272 -15.29 12.03 1.83
CA ARG A 272 -14.40 11.87 0.68
C ARG A 272 -15.20 11.83 -0.62
N ARG A 273 -14.88 12.72 -1.55
CA ARG A 273 -15.47 12.79 -2.89
C ARG A 273 -14.39 12.89 -3.96
N PRO A 274 -14.54 12.21 -5.10
CA PRO A 274 -13.66 12.44 -6.26
C PRO A 274 -13.89 13.84 -6.81
N LEU A 275 -12.82 14.57 -7.08
CA LEU A 275 -12.82 15.80 -7.87
C LEU A 275 -12.71 15.39 -9.35
N ARG A 276 -13.62 15.92 -10.17
CA ARG A 276 -13.59 15.74 -11.63
C ARG A 276 -12.48 16.58 -12.25
#